data_AF-A9NR98-F1
#
_entry.id   AF-A9NR98-F1
#
_cell.length_a   1.000
_cell.length_b   1.000
_cell.length_c   1.000
_cell.angle_alpha   90.00
_cell.angle_beta   90.00
_cell.angle_gamma   90.00
#
_symmetry.space_group_name_H-M   'P 1'
#
loop_
_entity.id
_entity.type
_entity.pdbx_description
1 polymer ?
#
loop_
_entity_poly.entity_id
_entity_poly.type
_entity_poly.pdbx_seq_one_letter_code
_entity_poly.pdbx_strand_id
1 'polypeptide(L)'
;MNEEEIYDVQDKRSLFPLGWIHTHPSQNCFMSSVDLHTHYSYQVMLPEAIAIVMAPTDTTKTYGIFHLSDPSGVNVIKQCQQRGFHPHEEPPDGSPIYEHCSHVYINSNLRYDVIDLR
;
A
#
# COMPACT_ATOMS: atom_id res chain seq x y z
N MET A 1 2.54 -12.78 11.95
CA MET A 1 1.55 -11.76 12.36
C MET A 1 0.28 -12.51 12.70
N ASN A 2 -0.28 -12.30 13.88
CA ASN A 2 -1.54 -12.93 14.24
C ASN A 2 -2.70 -12.08 13.71
N GLU A 3 -3.22 -12.43 12.54
CA GLU A 3 -4.33 -11.69 11.90
C GLU A 3 -5.58 -11.64 12.78
N GLU A 4 -5.79 -12.66 13.62
CA GLU A 4 -6.89 -12.73 14.58
C GLU A 4 -6.80 -11.62 15.63
N GLU A 5 -5.61 -11.34 16.16
CA GLU A 5 -5.41 -10.25 17.14
C GLU A 5 -5.63 -8.86 16.53
N ILE A 6 -5.22 -8.68 15.28
CA ILE A 6 -5.46 -7.42 14.55
C ILE A 6 -6.96 -7.21 14.35
N TYR A 7 -7.67 -8.25 13.89
CA TYR A 7 -9.11 -8.23 13.73
C TYR A 7 -9.82 -7.93 15.06
N ASP A 8 -9.43 -8.60 16.13
CA ASP A 8 -9.98 -8.41 17.47
C ASP A 8 -9.86 -6.96 17.96
N VAL A 9 -8.72 -6.32 17.74
CA VAL A 9 -8.50 -4.91 18.11
C VAL A 9 -9.32 -3.97 17.24
N GLN A 10 -9.38 -4.23 15.93
CA GLN A 10 -10.17 -3.44 14.99
C GLN A 10 -11.66 -3.49 15.34
N ASP A 11 -12.20 -4.68 15.57
CA ASP A 11 -13.62 -4.89 15.90
C ASP A 11 -14.00 -4.23 17.23
N LYS A 12 -13.24 -4.50 18.31
CA LYS A 12 -13.51 -3.93 19.65
C LYS A 12 -13.45 -2.41 19.69
N ARG A 13 -12.72 -1.78 18.76
CA ARG A 13 -12.59 -0.32 18.66
C ARG A 13 -13.38 0.30 17.51
N SER A 14 -14.12 -0.52 16.76
CA SER A 14 -14.86 -0.10 15.56
C SER A 14 -13.99 0.65 14.54
N LEU A 15 -12.78 0.14 14.30
CA LEU A 15 -11.80 0.72 13.36
C LEU A 15 -11.93 0.05 11.98
N PHE A 16 -11.83 0.85 10.93
CA PHE A 16 -11.79 0.37 9.55
C PHE A 16 -10.35 0.41 9.02
N PRO A 17 -9.87 -0.65 8.34
CA PRO A 17 -8.58 -0.63 7.67
C PRO A 17 -8.65 0.29 6.45
N LEU A 18 -7.86 1.37 6.45
CA LEU A 18 -7.79 2.35 5.35
C LEU A 18 -6.55 2.18 4.47
N GLY A 19 -5.68 1.22 4.79
CA GLY A 19 -4.40 1.06 4.15
C GLY A 19 -3.37 0.44 5.08
N TRP A 20 -2.11 0.56 4.68
CA TRP A 20 -0.98 -0.01 5.40
C TRP A 20 0.30 0.81 5.18
N ILE A 21 1.28 0.63 6.07
CA ILE A 21 2.56 1.35 6.04
C ILE A 21 3.70 0.36 6.28
N HIS A 22 4.78 0.49 5.52
CA HIS A 22 6.01 -0.28 5.73
C HIS A 22 7.25 0.55 5.41
N THR A 23 8.41 -0.02 5.74
CA THR A 23 9.71 0.60 5.52
C THR A 23 10.50 -0.11 4.42
N HIS A 24 11.23 0.68 3.64
CA HIS A 24 12.34 0.27 2.77
C HIS A 24 13.63 0.78 3.42
N PRO A 25 14.30 -0.01 4.28
CA PRO A 25 15.42 0.50 5.07
C PRO A 25 16.61 0.97 4.22
N SER A 26 16.88 0.28 3.11
CA SER A 26 18.03 0.53 2.22
C SER A 26 17.65 0.72 0.75
N GLN A 27 16.38 0.52 0.41
CA GLN A 27 15.87 0.62 -0.96
C GLN A 27 15.24 2.00 -1.20
N ASN A 28 15.15 2.37 -2.48
CA ASN A 28 14.45 3.59 -2.90
C ASN A 28 12.95 3.51 -2.55
N CYS A 29 12.26 4.65 -2.63
CA CYS A 29 10.82 4.73 -2.43
C CYS A 29 10.04 4.31 -3.69
N PHE A 30 9.53 3.08 -3.68
CA PHE A 30 8.70 2.51 -4.75
C PHE A 30 7.80 1.39 -4.21
N MET A 31 6.79 0.96 -4.98
CA MET A 31 6.00 -0.23 -4.69
C MET A 31 6.66 -1.46 -5.32
N SER A 32 7.14 -2.39 -4.51
CA SER A 32 7.70 -3.66 -4.99
C SER A 32 6.61 -4.62 -5.47
N SER A 33 6.98 -5.69 -6.18
CA SER A 33 6.05 -6.74 -6.62
C SER A 33 5.20 -7.30 -5.47
N VAL A 34 5.80 -7.52 -4.30
CA VAL A 34 5.09 -7.98 -3.10
C VAL A 34 4.14 -6.91 -2.57
N ASP A 35 4.53 -5.64 -2.61
CA ASP A 35 3.70 -4.53 -2.18
C ASP A 35 2.47 -4.36 -3.09
N LEU A 36 2.64 -4.51 -4.41
CA LEU A 36 1.55 -4.43 -5.38
C LEU A 36 0.50 -5.51 -5.14
N HIS A 37 0.93 -6.76 -4.96
CA HIS A 37 0.03 -7.89 -4.65
C HIS A 37 -0.66 -7.74 -3.29
N THR A 38 0.07 -7.25 -2.27
CA THR A 38 -0.49 -6.97 -0.95
C THR A 38 -1.56 -5.88 -1.06
N HIS A 39 -1.22 -4.77 -1.71
CA HIS A 39 -2.10 -3.61 -1.82
C HIS A 39 -3.34 -3.86 -2.68
N TYR A 40 -3.24 -4.69 -3.72
CA TYR A 40 -4.40 -5.13 -4.51
C TYR A 40 -5.55 -5.64 -3.63
N SER A 41 -5.23 -6.46 -2.61
CA SER A 41 -6.25 -7.01 -1.71
C SER A 41 -6.95 -5.93 -0.88
N TYR A 42 -6.24 -4.87 -0.48
CA TYR A 42 -6.83 -3.73 0.21
C TYR A 42 -7.67 -2.88 -0.74
N GLN A 43 -7.17 -2.56 -1.93
CA GLN A 43 -7.82 -1.63 -2.85
C GLN A 43 -9.09 -2.22 -3.48
N VAL A 44 -9.17 -3.54 -3.68
CA VAL A 44 -10.41 -4.19 -4.13
C VAL A 44 -11.51 -4.15 -3.05
N MET A 45 -11.13 -4.13 -1.77
CA MET A 45 -12.07 -4.03 -0.64
C MET A 45 -12.48 -2.57 -0.36
N LEU A 46 -11.56 -1.63 -0.55
CA LEU A 46 -11.76 -0.20 -0.38
C LEU A 46 -11.00 0.55 -1.49
N PRO A 47 -11.69 1.11 -2.50
CA PRO A 47 -11.04 1.81 -3.62
C PRO A 47 -10.08 2.94 -3.18
N GLU A 48 -10.37 3.58 -2.05
CA GLU A 48 -9.57 4.66 -1.48
C GLU A 48 -8.36 4.18 -0.66
N ALA A 49 -8.15 2.87 -0.48
CA ALA A 49 -7.06 2.34 0.33
C ALA A 49 -5.70 2.84 -0.14
N ILE A 50 -4.77 3.06 0.80
CA ILE A 50 -3.42 3.57 0.50
C ILE A 50 -2.32 2.65 1.00
N ALA A 51 -1.18 2.66 0.31
CA ALA A 51 0.07 2.06 0.76
C ALA A 51 1.11 3.16 1.01
N ILE A 52 1.65 3.23 2.23
CA ILE A 52 2.71 4.19 2.58
C ILE A 52 4.04 3.47 2.62
N VAL A 53 4.99 3.91 1.79
CA VAL A 53 6.37 3.41 1.78
C VAL A 53 7.26 4.45 2.44
N MET A 54 7.92 4.09 3.53
CA MET A 54 8.93 4.92 4.20
C MET A 54 10.34 4.48 3.78
N ALA A 55 11.10 5.32 3.08
CA ALA A 55 12.42 5.01 2.54
C ALA A 55 13.49 5.97 3.12
N PRO A 56 13.95 5.79 4.37
CA PRO A 56 14.79 6.77 5.07
C PRO A 56 16.16 7.00 4.43
N THR A 57 16.65 6.09 3.61
CA THR A 57 17.96 6.19 2.94
C THR A 57 17.88 6.73 1.51
N ASP A 58 16.67 6.88 0.97
CA ASP A 58 16.45 7.49 -0.35
C ASP A 58 16.61 9.01 -0.25
N THR A 59 17.64 9.55 -0.88
CA THR A 59 17.97 10.99 -0.86
C THR A 59 17.04 11.83 -1.73
N THR A 60 16.25 11.21 -2.60
CA THR A 60 15.33 11.89 -3.53
C THR A 60 13.90 11.90 -3.02
N LYS A 61 13.46 10.84 -2.36
CA LYS A 61 12.09 10.67 -1.87
C LYS A 61 12.07 9.79 -0.64
N THR A 62 11.98 10.41 0.53
CA THR A 62 12.03 9.69 1.82
C THR A 62 10.74 8.95 2.18
N TYR A 63 9.63 9.26 1.50
CA TYR A 63 8.39 8.51 1.61
C TYR A 63 7.50 8.70 0.37
N GLY A 64 6.53 7.79 0.19
CA GLY A 64 5.53 7.87 -0.85
C GLY A 64 4.21 7.27 -0.37
N ILE A 65 3.11 7.82 -0.89
CA ILE A 65 1.75 7.36 -0.60
C ILE A 65 1.13 6.96 -1.93
N PHE A 66 0.86 5.67 -2.08
CA PHE A 66 0.55 5.06 -3.37
C PHE A 66 -0.78 4.34 -3.37
N HIS A 67 -1.36 4.22 -4.57
CA HIS A 67 -2.42 3.27 -4.90
C HIS A 67 -2.14 2.62 -6.26
N LEU A 68 -2.76 1.47 -6.53
CA LEU A 68 -2.78 0.91 -7.88
C LEU A 68 -3.59 1.82 -8.79
N SER A 69 -3.13 2.02 -10.03
CA SER A 69 -3.97 2.67 -11.03
C SER A 69 -5.21 1.83 -11.29
N ASP A 70 -6.37 2.49 -11.37
CA ASP A 70 -7.67 1.83 -11.54
C ASP A 70 -8.30 2.33 -12.85
N PRO A 71 -8.60 1.43 -13.82
CA PRO A 71 -8.59 -0.04 -13.71
C PRO A 71 -7.29 -0.73 -14.10
N SER A 72 -6.33 -0.02 -14.69
CA SER A 72 -5.23 -0.64 -15.43
C SER A 72 -4.28 -1.46 -14.55
N GLY A 73 -3.71 -0.87 -13.49
CA GLY A 73 -2.84 -1.54 -12.53
C GLY A 73 -3.56 -2.61 -11.72
N VAL A 74 -4.79 -2.34 -11.26
CA VAL A 74 -5.64 -3.32 -10.57
C VAL A 74 -5.83 -4.57 -11.43
N ASN A 75 -6.09 -4.42 -12.73
CA ASN A 75 -6.27 -5.56 -13.63
C ASN A 75 -4.97 -6.34 -13.88
N VAL A 76 -3.83 -5.66 -14.00
CA VAL A 76 -2.52 -6.31 -14.13
C VAL A 76 -2.23 -7.22 -12.93
N ILE A 77 -2.43 -6.72 -11.71
CA ILE A 77 -2.17 -7.50 -10.49
C ILE A 77 -3.20 -8.62 -10.33
N LYS A 78 -4.49 -8.36 -10.60
CA LYS A 78 -5.57 -9.36 -10.57
C LYS A 78 -5.28 -10.59 -11.43
N GLN A 79 -4.69 -10.40 -12.61
CA GLN A 79 -4.42 -11.48 -13.56
C GLN A 79 -3.09 -12.21 -13.27
N CYS A 80 -2.23 -11.66 -12.41
CA CYS A 80 -0.93 -12.23 -12.11
C CYS A 80 -1.04 -13.42 -11.14
N GLN A 81 -0.48 -14.57 -11.55
CA GLN A 81 -0.46 -15.81 -10.77
C GLN A 81 0.93 -16.16 -10.21
N GLN A 82 1.93 -15.31 -10.47
CA GLN A 82 3.30 -15.53 -10.02
C GLN A 82 3.44 -15.26 -8.52
N ARG A 83 4.40 -15.93 -7.87
CA ARG A 83 4.68 -15.79 -6.43
C ARG A 83 6.11 -15.32 -6.20
N GLY A 84 6.35 -14.68 -5.05
CA GLY A 84 7.65 -14.09 -4.72
C GLY A 84 7.92 -12.82 -5.54
N PHE A 85 9.17 -12.37 -5.56
CA PHE A 85 9.57 -11.18 -6.33
C PHE A 85 9.65 -11.49 -7.82
N HIS A 86 8.85 -10.80 -8.62
CA HIS A 86 8.83 -10.91 -10.08
C HIS A 86 8.45 -9.57 -10.73
N PRO A 87 8.87 -9.31 -11.97
CA PRO A 87 8.44 -8.14 -12.72
C PRO A 87 6.98 -8.28 -13.19
N HIS A 88 6.33 -7.15 -13.45
CA HIS A 88 5.03 -7.06 -14.09
C HIS A 88 5.16 -6.29 -15.40
N GLU A 89 4.44 -6.72 -16.42
CA GLU A 89 4.35 -5.99 -17.69
C GLU A 89 3.52 -4.71 -17.51
N GLU A 90 3.87 -3.67 -18.26
CA GLU A 90 3.09 -2.43 -18.28
C GLU A 90 1.69 -2.68 -18.86
N PRO A 91 0.66 -2.01 -18.31
CA PRO A 91 -0.66 -1.98 -18.92
C PRO A 91 -0.63 -1.64 -20.43
N PRO A 92 -1.54 -2.22 -21.26
CA PRO A 92 -1.57 -1.96 -22.70
C PRO A 92 -1.81 -0.50 -23.10
N ASP A 93 -2.36 0.30 -22.20
CA ASP A 93 -2.62 1.73 -22.38
C ASP A 93 -1.41 2.62 -22.03
N GLY A 94 -0.30 2.03 -21.57
CA GLY A 94 0.92 2.74 -21.16
C GLY A 94 0.79 3.47 -19.83
N SER A 95 -0.29 3.26 -19.08
CA SER A 95 -0.43 3.79 -17.71
C SER A 95 0.52 3.07 -16.74
N PRO A 96 0.97 3.73 -15.67
CA PRO A 96 1.76 3.04 -14.65
C PRO A 96 0.88 2.04 -13.88
N ILE A 97 1.48 0.98 -13.32
CA ILE A 97 0.76 0.00 -12.49
C ILE A 97 0.26 0.64 -11.17
N TYR A 98 0.98 1.63 -10.67
CA TYR A 98 0.65 2.35 -9.44
C TYR A 98 1.06 3.81 -9.56
N GLU A 99 0.41 4.67 -8.79
CA GLU A 99 0.64 6.10 -8.81
C GLU A 99 0.55 6.72 -7.41
N HIS A 100 0.94 7.98 -7.27
CA HIS A 100 0.81 8.71 -6.00
C HIS A 100 -0.66 9.05 -5.76
N CYS A 101 -1.14 8.83 -4.54
CA CYS A 101 -2.53 9.14 -4.18
C CYS A 101 -2.82 10.64 -4.29
N SER A 102 -3.81 10.98 -5.12
CA SER A 102 -4.30 12.36 -5.27
C SER A 102 -5.42 12.71 -4.27
N HIS A 103 -6.04 11.70 -3.66
CA HIS A 103 -7.18 11.83 -2.73
C HIS A 103 -6.77 11.88 -1.25
N VAL A 104 -5.47 12.03 -0.94
CA VAL A 104 -4.96 12.08 0.44
C VAL A 104 -4.66 13.52 0.85
N TYR A 105 -5.16 13.92 2.01
CA TYR A 105 -4.85 15.19 2.65
C TYR A 105 -3.97 14.98 3.89
N ILE A 106 -2.77 15.59 3.92
CA ILE A 106 -1.84 15.50 5.04
C ILE A 106 -2.09 16.66 6.02
N ASN A 107 -2.39 16.34 7.27
CA ASN A 107 -2.60 17.30 8.34
C ASN A 107 -1.74 16.97 9.56
N SER A 108 -0.74 17.81 9.83
CA SER A 108 0.20 17.65 10.96
C SER A 108 -0.43 17.88 12.33
N ASN A 109 -1.66 18.38 12.41
CA ASN A 109 -2.35 18.68 13.66
C ASN A 109 -3.31 17.56 14.10
N LEU A 110 -3.42 16.48 13.31
CA LEU A 110 -4.22 15.32 13.69
C LEU A 110 -3.53 14.56 14.81
N ARG A 111 -4.33 14.14 15.80
CA ARG A 111 -3.90 13.18 16.82
C ARG A 111 -3.96 11.79 16.21
N TYR A 112 -2.98 10.98 16.55
CA TYR A 112 -2.94 9.57 16.19
C TYR A 112 -2.52 8.74 17.40
N ASP A 113 -2.98 7.50 17.43
CA ASP A 113 -2.62 6.50 18.44
C ASP A 113 -1.91 5.33 17.75
N VAL A 114 -0.91 4.75 18.42
CA VAL A 114 -0.21 3.54 17.95
C VAL A 114 -0.51 2.40 18.91
N ILE A 115 -0.96 1.27 18.35
CA ILE A 115 -1.15 0.02 19.08
C ILE A 115 -0.09 -0.96 18.59
N ASP A 116 0.80 -1.37 19.49
CA ASP A 116 1.86 -2.34 19.20
C ASP A 116 1.42 -3.73 19.66
N LEU A 117 1.40 -4.69 18.73
CA LEU A 117 0.96 -6.09 18.95
C LEU A 117 2.08 -7.11 18.68
N ARG A 118 3.35 -6.67 18.68
CA ARG A 118 4.52 -7.52 18.40
C ARG A 118 4.94 -8.38 19.59
#